data_AF-A0A235B7Z3-F1
#
_entry.id   AF-A0A235B7Z3-F1
#
_cell.length_a   1.000
_cell.length_b   1.000
_cell.length_c   1.000
_cell.angle_alpha   90.00
_cell.angle_beta   90.00
_cell.angle_gamma   90.00
#
_symmetry.space_group_name_H-M   'P 1'
#
loop_
_entity.id
_entity.type
_entity.pdbx_description
1 polymer ?
#
loop_
_entity_poly.entity_id
_entity_poly.type
_entity_poly.pdbx_seq_one_letter_code
_entity_poly.pdbx_strand_id
1 'polypeptide(L)' 'MVKKTLAERVHRCPFCGYEQDRDVNAAINILQLAR' A
#
# COMPACT_ATOMS: atom_id res chain seq x y z
N MET A 1 -5.88 -9.66 -0.61
CA MET A 1 -4.46 -9.23 -0.59
C MET A 1 -3.78 -9.69 -1.86
N VAL A 2 -3.03 -8.80 -2.54
CA VAL A 2 -2.17 -9.17 -3.67
C VAL A 2 -0.80 -9.55 -3.11
N LYS A 3 -0.36 -10.80 -3.29
CA LYS A 3 0.96 -11.26 -2.83
C LYS A 3 2.05 -10.56 -3.63
N LYS A 4 3.01 -9.96 -2.93
CA LYS A 4 4.16 -9.24 -3.48
C LYS A 4 5.39 -9.51 -2.63
N THR A 5 6.56 -9.51 -3.23
CA THR A 5 7.84 -9.64 -2.51
C THR A 5 8.18 -8.34 -1.78
N LEU A 6 9.09 -8.39 -0.82
CA LEU A 6 9.57 -7.17 -0.14
C LEU A 6 10.29 -6.19 -1.07
N ALA A 7 10.81 -6.67 -2.21
CA ALA A 7 11.46 -5.84 -3.23
C ALA A 7 10.45 -4.99 -4.02
N GLU A 8 9.18 -5.38 -4.07
CA GLU A 8 8.13 -4.64 -4.77
C GLU A 8 7.59 -3.52 -3.86
N ARG A 9 8.13 -2.31 -4.06
CA ARG A 9 7.81 -1.13 -3.25
C ARG A 9 6.55 -0.40 -3.70
N VAL A 10 6.21 -0.48 -4.98
CA VAL A 10 5.02 0.18 -5.55
C VAL A 10 3.84 -0.78 -5.57
N HIS A 11 2.77 -0.43 -4.87
CA HIS A 11 1.49 -1.11 -4.97
C HIS A 11 0.67 -0.53 -6.12
N ARG A 12 0.53 -1.30 -7.21
CA ARG A 12 -0.57 -1.13 -8.17
C ARG A 12 -1.74 -2.06 -7.82
N CYS A 13 -2.93 -1.51 -7.70
CA CYS A 13 -4.19 -2.24 -7.49
C CYS A 13 -4.82 -2.58 -8.84
N PRO A 14 -5.01 -3.87 -9.18
CA PRO A 14 -5.56 -4.27 -10.48
C PRO A 14 -7.07 -4.01 -10.63
N PHE A 15 -7.76 -3.65 -9.56
CA PHE A 15 -9.22 -3.47 -9.56
C PHE A 15 -9.65 -2.02 -9.76
N CYS A 16 -8.88 -1.08 -9.21
CA CYS A 16 -9.20 0.36 -9.28
C CYS A 16 -8.10 1.20 -9.93
N GLY A 17 -6.97 0.61 -10.31
CA GLY A 17 -5.84 1.33 -10.92
C GLY A 17 -5.01 2.16 -9.93
N TYR A 18 -5.29 2.08 -8.63
CA TYR A 18 -4.56 2.82 -7.60
C TYR A 18 -3.08 2.45 -7.56
N GLU A 19 -2.20 3.45 -7.59
CA GLU A 19 -0.75 3.27 -7.53
C GLU A 19 -0.14 4.13 -6.42
N GLN A 20 0.52 3.49 -5.44
CA GLN A 20 1.24 4.18 -4.39
C GLN A 20 2.37 3.31 -3.83
N ASP A 21 3.39 3.94 -3.27
CA ASP A 21 4.37 3.26 -2.43
C ASP A 21 3.69 2.59 -1.21
N ARG A 22 4.06 1.34 -0.94
CA ARG A 22 3.50 0.53 0.14
C ARG A 22 3.81 1.13 1.51
N ASP A 23 4.99 1.71 1.69
CA ASP A 23 5.44 2.25 2.98
C ASP A 23 4.63 3.51 3.34
N VAL A 24 4.28 4.33 2.33
CA VAL A 24 3.36 5.48 2.50
C VAL A 24 1.95 5.01 2.83
N ASN A 25 1.44 3.98 2.14
CA ASN A 25 0.12 3.42 2.44
C ASN A 25 0.06 2.87 3.88
N ALA A 26 1.11 2.16 4.31
CA ALA A 26 1.24 1.69 5.68
C ALA A 26 1.20 2.86 6.69
N ALA A 27 1.92 3.95 6.42
CA ALA A 27 1.90 5.13 7.29
C ALA A 27 0.51 5.78 7.40
N ILE A 28 -0.24 5.87 6.29
CA ILE A 28 -1.62 6.37 6.28
C ILE A 28 -2.52 5.49 7.14
N ASN A 29 -2.44 4.17 6.98
CA ASN A 29 -3.25 3.23 7.77
C ASN A 29 -2.93 3.35 9.28
N ILE A 30 -1.65 3.48 9.64
CA ILE A 30 -1.23 3.67 11.03
C ILE A 30 -1.79 4.99 11.58
N LEU A 31 -1.65 6.10 10.85
CA LEU A 31 -2.18 7.40 11.25
C LEU A 31 -3.70 7.36 11.46
N GLN A 32 -4.41 6.66 10.57
CA GLN A 32 -5.87 6.57 10.61
C GLN A 32 -6.39 5.68 11.74
N LEU A 33 -5.62 4.66 12.14
CA LEU A 33 -5.91 3.81 13.31
C LEU A 33 -5.51 4.43 14.65
N ALA A 34 -4.54 5.35 14.63
CA ALA A 34 -4.06 6.05 15.83
C ALA A 34 -4.94 7.25 16.24
N ARG A 35 -5.92 7.61 15.41
CA ARG A 35 -6.99 8.57 15.73
C ARG A 35 -8.20 7.88 16.32
#